data_AF-A0A814V1T1-F1
#
_entry.id   AF-A0A814V1T1-F1
#
_cell.length_a   1.000
_cell.length_b   1.000
_cell.length_c   1.000
_cell.angle_alpha   90.00
_cell.angle_beta   90.00
_cell.angle_gamma   90.00
#
_symmetry.space_group_name_H-M   'P 1'
#
loop_
_entity.id
_entity.type
_entity.pdbx_description
1 polymer ?
#
loop_
_entity_poly.entity_id
_entity_poly.type
_entity_poly.pdbx_seq_one_letter_code
_entity_poly.pdbx_strand_id
1 'polypeptide(L)'
;MCLWIINYQAGQTVHQPIVQLFGYDSIYQESVLVNGKYQWPIIEGLFKIYVELIPGENQIRLCTKMSDLSLTLFYDPLKSNKNVILRLIYITYPDDITNNIERTCKQYLFLTKLVRSTFDEILHKQTAYKRSLLFQVENQIHHVSMSRKDFQEKTTDKDVFREIYRQIYTMDIAQDATIKLVINSSISPSLTFASTFKNVIVLNLPEHFLHLPSSFDEFYENVMTDKVDTLFYSIGAYLHELGHLFGLDHGNNQFSTIMSSSKGYVDNGRDFFFVTPRFSSIIFNRQCSCCKEPVINTSSTYANGLLVKQSIHLKSSCKSGKAE
;
A
#
# COMPACT_ATOMS: atom_id res chain seq x y z
N MET A 1 -2.35 31.00 -2.92
CA MET A 1 -2.42 29.58 -3.29
C MET A 1 -2.73 28.80 -2.02
N CYS A 2 -3.86 28.09 -1.98
CA CYS A 2 -4.38 27.54 -0.73
C CYS A 2 -4.13 26.03 -0.61
N LEU A 3 -3.87 25.36 -1.73
CA LEU A 3 -3.48 23.96 -1.81
C LEU A 3 -1.97 23.79 -1.84
N TRP A 4 -1.47 22.86 -1.04
CA TRP A 4 -0.05 22.55 -0.90
C TRP A 4 0.17 21.04 -0.83
N ILE A 5 1.22 20.54 -1.49
CA ILE A 5 1.67 19.15 -1.38
C ILE A 5 2.94 19.14 -0.53
N ILE A 6 2.98 18.30 0.50
CA ILE A 6 4.04 18.33 1.51
C ILE A 6 5.14 17.29 1.28
N ASN A 7 4.84 16.22 0.56
CA ASN A 7 5.73 15.05 0.47
C ASN A 7 6.35 14.82 -0.91
N TYR A 8 6.04 15.65 -1.90
CA TYR A 8 6.65 15.60 -3.22
C TYR A 8 6.93 17.01 -3.77
N GLN A 9 8.00 17.12 -4.56
CA GLN A 9 8.35 18.34 -5.30
C GLN A 9 8.01 18.21 -6.77
N ALA A 10 7.69 19.33 -7.42
CA ALA A 10 7.46 19.35 -8.88
C ALA A 10 8.74 18.92 -9.63
N GLY A 11 8.56 18.06 -10.63
CA GLY A 11 9.64 17.46 -11.41
C GLY A 11 10.37 16.31 -10.70
N GLN A 12 9.92 15.89 -9.51
CA GLN A 12 10.56 14.79 -8.78
C GLN A 12 10.38 13.45 -9.50
N THR A 13 11.45 12.66 -9.55
CA THR A 13 11.40 11.25 -9.96
C THR A 13 10.98 10.36 -8.79
N VAL A 14 10.01 9.50 -9.05
CA VAL A 14 9.49 8.47 -8.13
C VAL A 14 9.63 7.10 -8.77
N HIS A 15 9.60 6.08 -7.93
CA HIS A 15 9.89 4.70 -8.34
C HIS A 15 8.73 3.73 -8.07
N GLN A 16 7.66 4.25 -7.49
CA GLN A 16 6.45 3.51 -7.18
C GLN A 16 5.36 3.81 -8.23
N PRO A 17 4.58 2.79 -8.64
CA PRO A 17 3.51 2.96 -9.61
C PRO A 17 2.29 3.68 -9.02
N ILE A 18 2.12 3.69 -7.70
CA ILE A 18 1.06 4.44 -7.02
C ILE A 18 1.73 5.35 -6.01
N VAL A 19 1.48 6.65 -6.08
CA VAL A 19 1.97 7.61 -5.09
C VAL A 19 0.85 8.05 -4.18
N GLN A 20 1.20 8.26 -2.91
CA GLN A 20 0.32 8.79 -1.90
C GLN A 20 0.67 10.25 -1.68
N LEU A 21 -0.11 11.17 -2.25
CA LEU A 21 0.08 12.60 -2.07
C LEU A 21 -0.53 13.03 -0.73
N PHE A 22 0.28 13.66 0.10
CA PHE A 22 -0.18 14.35 1.29
C PHE A 22 -0.14 15.84 1.05
N GLY A 23 -1.16 16.52 1.56
CA GLY A 23 -1.21 17.96 1.45
C GLY A 23 -2.17 18.60 2.40
N TYR A 24 -2.26 19.91 2.24
CA TYR A 24 -3.04 20.80 3.09
C TYR A 24 -3.77 21.83 2.24
N ASP A 25 -5.00 22.16 2.65
CA ASP A 25 -5.81 23.27 2.15
C ASP A 25 -6.05 24.30 3.27
N SER A 26 -5.53 25.52 3.09
CA SER A 26 -5.66 26.61 4.05
C SER A 26 -7.07 27.18 4.20
N ILE A 27 -7.96 26.91 3.24
CA ILE A 27 -9.35 27.41 3.27
C ILE A 27 -10.30 26.37 3.89
N TYR A 28 -9.81 25.19 4.30
CA TYR A 28 -10.64 24.12 4.88
C TYR A 28 -11.83 23.75 3.98
N GLN A 29 -11.61 23.60 2.67
CA GLN A 29 -12.63 23.03 1.78
C GLN A 29 -12.94 21.59 2.20
N GLU A 30 -14.07 21.05 1.74
CA GLU A 30 -14.50 19.69 2.11
C GLU A 30 -13.79 18.60 1.31
N SER A 31 -13.29 18.93 0.12
CA SER A 31 -12.70 17.95 -0.79
C SER A 31 -11.79 18.57 -1.85
N VAL A 32 -10.94 17.73 -2.42
CA VAL A 32 -10.01 18.03 -3.51
C VAL A 32 -10.28 17.10 -4.68
N LEU A 33 -10.45 17.67 -5.87
CA LEU A 33 -10.68 16.96 -7.13
C LEU A 33 -9.34 16.72 -7.83
N VAL A 34 -9.07 15.47 -8.17
CA VAL A 34 -7.82 15.00 -8.77
C VAL A 34 -8.08 14.69 -10.24
N ASN A 35 -7.34 15.35 -11.12
CA ASN A 35 -7.43 15.21 -12.58
C ASN A 35 -8.87 15.36 -13.12
N GLY A 36 -9.70 16.15 -12.44
CA GLY A 36 -11.11 16.33 -12.82
C GLY A 36 -12.00 15.10 -12.58
N LYS A 37 -11.48 14.02 -11.99
CA LYS A 37 -12.16 12.72 -11.92
C LYS A 37 -12.42 12.24 -10.50
N TYR A 38 -11.41 12.26 -9.62
CA TYR A 38 -11.50 11.65 -8.29
C TYR A 38 -11.59 12.71 -7.20
N GLN A 39 -12.64 12.69 -6.40
CA GLN A 39 -12.88 13.64 -5.31
C GLN A 39 -12.46 13.02 -3.97
N TRP A 40 -11.42 13.55 -3.35
CA TRP A 40 -10.92 13.06 -2.06
C TRP A 40 -11.32 14.00 -0.92
N PRO A 41 -11.67 13.47 0.26
CA PRO A 41 -12.05 14.29 1.39
C PRO A 41 -10.85 15.09 1.93
N ILE A 42 -11.13 16.32 2.36
CA ILE A 42 -10.23 17.13 3.18
C ILE A 42 -10.79 17.11 4.60
N ILE A 43 -9.98 16.68 5.56
CA ILE A 43 -10.36 16.58 6.98
C ILE A 43 -9.44 17.50 7.77
N GLU A 44 -10.02 18.49 8.44
CA GLU A 44 -9.27 19.50 9.22
C GLU A 44 -8.19 20.21 8.38
N GLY A 45 -8.50 20.47 7.11
CA GLY A 45 -7.58 21.12 6.17
C GLY A 45 -6.49 20.19 5.63
N LEU A 46 -6.46 18.90 6.00
CA LEU A 46 -5.53 17.91 5.47
C LEU A 46 -6.18 17.01 4.44
N PHE A 47 -5.41 16.57 3.45
CA PHE A 47 -5.84 15.51 2.55
C PHE A 47 -4.74 14.48 2.31
N LYS A 48 -5.20 13.31 1.88
CA LYS A 48 -4.38 12.17 1.49
C LYS A 48 -5.02 11.55 0.25
N ILE A 49 -4.27 11.51 -0.83
CA ILE A 49 -4.74 11.14 -2.16
C ILE A 49 -3.84 10.04 -2.70
N TYR A 50 -4.42 9.06 -3.38
CA TYR A 50 -3.65 8.12 -4.19
C TYR A 50 -3.70 8.52 -5.66
N VAL A 51 -2.58 8.34 -6.36
CA VAL A 51 -2.51 8.57 -7.80
C VAL A 51 -1.71 7.43 -8.42
N GLU A 52 -2.34 6.69 -9.33
CA GLU A 52 -1.61 5.75 -10.18
C GLU A 52 -0.84 6.52 -11.26
N LEU A 53 0.44 6.20 -11.40
CA LEU A 53 1.36 6.81 -12.35
C LEU A 53 1.62 5.88 -13.52
N ILE A 54 1.70 6.45 -14.71
CA ILE A 54 2.20 5.79 -15.91
C ILE A 54 3.72 6.01 -16.03
N PRO A 55 4.50 5.07 -16.59
CA PRO A 55 5.93 5.28 -16.79
C PRO A 55 6.21 6.57 -17.58
N GLY A 56 7.15 7.39 -17.11
CA GLY A 56 7.48 8.69 -17.69
C GLY A 56 6.83 9.87 -16.95
N GLU A 57 6.48 10.92 -17.68
CA GLU A 57 5.91 12.16 -17.13
C GLU A 57 4.44 11.99 -16.75
N ASN A 58 4.07 12.43 -15.54
CA ASN A 58 2.71 12.44 -15.04
C ASN A 58 2.37 13.85 -14.57
N GLN A 59 1.39 14.48 -15.22
CA GLN A 59 0.83 15.76 -14.78
C GLN A 59 -0.39 15.50 -13.90
N ILE A 60 -0.32 15.93 -12.65
CA ILE A 60 -1.35 15.74 -11.64
C ILE A 60 -1.95 17.10 -11.32
N ARG A 61 -3.25 17.26 -11.55
CA ARG A 61 -3.99 18.49 -11.25
C ARG A 61 -4.89 18.27 -10.04
N LEU A 62 -4.76 19.15 -9.06
CA LEU A 62 -5.53 19.16 -7.82
C LEU A 62 -6.36 20.44 -7.78
N CYS A 63 -7.68 20.30 -7.80
CA CYS A 63 -8.61 21.42 -7.81
C CYS A 63 -9.48 21.41 -6.55
N THR A 64 -9.67 22.56 -5.94
CA THR A 64 -10.80 22.83 -5.03
C THR A 64 -11.68 23.91 -5.66
N LYS A 65 -12.74 24.34 -4.97
CA LYS A 65 -13.57 25.47 -5.43
C LYS A 65 -12.77 26.79 -5.59
N MET A 66 -11.67 26.92 -4.85
CA MET A 66 -10.94 28.18 -4.69
C MET A 66 -9.47 28.11 -5.13
N SER A 67 -8.97 26.94 -5.52
CA SER A 67 -7.56 26.75 -5.85
C SER A 67 -7.37 25.67 -6.90
N ASP A 68 -6.31 25.83 -7.67
CA ASP A 68 -5.86 24.89 -8.69
C ASP A 68 -4.35 24.75 -8.55
N LEU A 69 -3.89 23.52 -8.37
CA LEU A 69 -2.49 23.17 -8.19
C LEU A 69 -2.13 22.09 -9.20
N SER A 70 -1.11 22.37 -10.02
CA SER A 70 -0.53 21.37 -10.92
C SER A 70 0.81 20.89 -10.37
N LEU A 71 1.03 19.57 -10.40
CA LEU A 71 2.23 18.90 -9.96
C LEU A 71 2.68 17.93 -11.05
N THR A 72 3.91 18.07 -11.52
CA THR A 72 4.52 17.07 -12.42
C THR A 72 5.39 16.10 -11.62
N LEU A 73 5.17 14.80 -11.81
CA LEU A 73 6.03 13.73 -11.29
C LEU A 73 6.55 12.86 -12.43
N PHE A 74 7.76 12.34 -12.32
CA PHE A 74 8.32 11.38 -13.26
C PHE A 74 8.36 10.00 -12.64
N TYR A 75 7.61 9.04 -13.16
CA TYR A 75 7.70 7.65 -12.73
C TYR A 75 8.76 6.91 -13.54
N ASP A 76 9.86 6.58 -12.90
CA ASP A 76 10.93 5.74 -13.45
C ASP A 76 10.99 4.42 -12.67
N PRO A 77 10.40 3.32 -13.20
CA PRO A 77 10.43 2.04 -12.52
C PRO A 77 11.88 1.58 -12.29
N LEU A 78 12.24 1.29 -11.04
CA LEU A 78 13.58 0.83 -10.71
C LEU A 78 13.91 -0.46 -11.47
N LYS A 79 14.93 -0.38 -12.33
CA LYS A 79 15.57 -1.54 -12.96
C LYS A 79 16.61 -2.07 -11.99
N SER A 80 16.25 -3.06 -11.20
CA SER A 80 17.17 -3.64 -10.22
C SER A 80 18.24 -4.50 -10.91
N ASN A 81 19.48 -4.45 -10.41
CA ASN A 81 20.57 -5.37 -10.79
C ASN A 81 20.65 -6.61 -9.88
N LYS A 82 19.83 -6.69 -8.81
CA LYS A 82 19.74 -7.83 -7.86
C LYS A 82 18.26 -8.11 -7.59
N ASN A 83 17.63 -8.76 -8.56
CA ASN A 83 16.18 -8.87 -8.67
C ASN A 83 15.59 -9.86 -7.67
N VAL A 84 15.05 -9.37 -6.56
CA VAL A 84 14.06 -10.14 -5.82
C VAL A 84 12.75 -10.11 -6.61
N ILE A 85 12.60 -10.92 -7.66
CA ILE A 85 11.35 -10.94 -8.43
C ILE A 85 10.25 -11.57 -7.57
N LEU A 86 9.14 -10.86 -7.41
CA LEU A 86 7.92 -11.39 -6.80
C LEU A 86 7.04 -11.93 -7.92
N ARG A 87 6.98 -13.26 -8.05
CA ARG A 87 6.06 -13.91 -8.98
C ARG A 87 4.74 -14.23 -8.31
N LEU A 88 3.67 -13.69 -8.87
CA LEU A 88 2.31 -13.98 -8.46
C LEU A 88 1.84 -15.23 -9.21
N ILE A 89 1.42 -16.25 -8.47
CA ILE A 89 0.93 -17.52 -9.00
C ILE A 89 -0.49 -17.70 -8.50
N TYR A 90 -1.47 -17.63 -9.39
CA TYR A 90 -2.87 -17.81 -9.04
C TYR A 90 -3.31 -19.23 -9.31
N ILE A 91 -3.73 -19.94 -8.26
CA ILE A 91 -4.18 -21.33 -8.37
C ILE A 91 -5.71 -21.36 -8.38
N THR A 92 -6.30 -22.00 -9.39
CA THR A 92 -7.74 -22.24 -9.45
C THR A 92 -8.06 -23.72 -9.60
N TYR A 93 -9.32 -24.06 -9.34
CA TYR A 93 -9.88 -25.35 -9.70
C TYR A 93 -10.63 -25.25 -11.03
N PRO A 94 -10.55 -26.24 -11.94
CA PRO A 94 -11.31 -26.26 -13.20
C PRO A 94 -12.82 -26.06 -13.00
N ASP A 95 -13.35 -26.54 -11.87
CA ASP A 95 -14.77 -26.51 -11.55
C ASP A 95 -15.21 -25.18 -10.91
N ASP A 96 -14.29 -24.24 -10.72
CA ASP A 96 -14.57 -22.91 -10.17
C ASP A 96 -15.02 -21.96 -11.29
N ILE A 97 -16.21 -22.24 -11.82
CA ILE A 97 -16.82 -21.56 -12.98
C ILE A 97 -17.08 -20.06 -12.69
N THR A 98 -17.08 -19.68 -11.41
CA THR A 98 -17.37 -18.32 -10.95
C THR A 98 -16.19 -17.36 -11.07
N ASN A 99 -14.97 -17.85 -11.26
CA ASN A 99 -13.80 -17.00 -11.25
C ASN A 99 -13.49 -16.45 -12.64
N ASN A 100 -13.79 -15.17 -12.85
CA ASN A 100 -13.20 -14.40 -13.94
C ASN A 100 -11.69 -14.24 -13.64
N ILE A 101 -10.89 -15.21 -14.09
CA ILE A 101 -9.44 -15.28 -13.87
C ILE A 101 -8.77 -13.96 -14.25
N GLU A 102 -9.17 -13.36 -15.37
CA GLU A 102 -8.61 -12.09 -15.83
C GLU A 102 -8.86 -10.97 -14.82
N ARG A 103 -10.09 -10.84 -14.30
CA ARG A 103 -10.43 -9.86 -13.26
C ARG A 103 -9.64 -10.12 -11.99
N THR A 104 -9.57 -11.36 -11.52
CA THR A 104 -8.83 -11.73 -10.31
C THR A 104 -7.35 -11.42 -10.44
N CYS A 105 -6.77 -11.70 -11.61
CA CYS A 105 -5.40 -11.31 -11.92
C CYS A 105 -5.22 -9.78 -11.85
N LYS A 106 -6.13 -9.00 -12.45
CA LYS A 106 -6.08 -7.53 -12.34
C LYS A 106 -6.18 -7.05 -10.89
N GLN A 107 -7.04 -7.66 -10.07
CA GLN A 107 -7.18 -7.36 -8.63
C GLN A 107 -5.86 -7.56 -7.88
N TYR A 108 -5.22 -8.71 -8.06
CA TYR A 108 -3.96 -8.99 -7.37
C TYR A 108 -2.81 -8.15 -7.88
N LEU A 109 -2.73 -7.88 -9.18
CA LEU A 109 -1.71 -6.99 -9.72
C LEU A 109 -1.86 -5.58 -9.14
N PHE A 110 -3.09 -5.05 -9.10
CA PHE A 110 -3.38 -3.76 -8.49
C PHE A 110 -3.04 -3.74 -6.99
N LEU A 111 -3.50 -4.74 -6.22
CA LEU A 111 -3.20 -4.85 -4.80
C LEU A 111 -1.69 -4.88 -4.55
N THR A 112 -0.95 -5.63 -5.36
CA THR A 112 0.51 -5.75 -5.22
C THR A 112 1.21 -4.42 -5.50
N LYS A 113 0.74 -3.65 -6.50
CA LYS A 113 1.22 -2.27 -6.74
C LYS A 113 0.99 -1.39 -5.50
N LEU A 114 -0.23 -1.41 -4.95
CA LEU A 114 -0.61 -0.61 -3.80
C LEU A 114 0.24 -0.96 -2.57
N VAL A 115 0.37 -2.25 -2.30
CA VAL A 115 1.15 -2.81 -1.21
C VAL A 115 2.62 -2.43 -1.33
N ARG A 116 3.21 -2.58 -2.52
CA ARG A 116 4.58 -2.17 -2.79
C ARG A 116 4.78 -0.68 -2.50
N SER A 117 3.88 0.17 -3.00
CA SER A 117 3.93 1.60 -2.74
C SER A 117 3.90 1.92 -1.25
N THR A 118 3.02 1.27 -0.49
CA THR A 118 2.92 1.44 0.96
C THR A 118 4.20 0.99 1.68
N PHE A 119 4.76 -0.17 1.33
CA PHE A 119 6.01 -0.66 1.91
C PHE A 119 7.19 0.28 1.63
N ASP A 120 7.31 0.74 0.38
CA ASP A 120 8.39 1.67 0.01
C ASP A 120 8.28 2.99 0.79
N GLU A 121 7.06 3.49 1.05
CA GLU A 121 6.84 4.66 1.88
C GLU A 121 7.24 4.41 3.34
N ILE A 122 6.84 3.27 3.92
CA ILE A 122 7.21 2.89 5.29
C ILE A 122 8.73 2.81 5.43
N LEU A 123 9.40 2.14 4.48
CA LEU A 123 10.85 2.00 4.47
C LEU A 123 11.55 3.34 4.32
N HIS A 124 11.05 4.23 3.45
CA HIS A 124 11.58 5.58 3.30
C HIS A 124 11.44 6.40 4.59
N LYS A 125 10.36 6.22 5.36
CA LYS A 125 10.19 6.90 6.65
C LYS A 125 11.11 6.35 7.74
N GLN A 126 11.35 5.04 7.75
CA GLN A 126 12.14 4.37 8.78
C GLN A 126 13.65 4.45 8.52
N THR A 127 14.04 4.47 7.25
CA THR A 127 15.45 4.46 6.86
C THR A 127 15.80 5.82 6.25
N ALA A 128 16.87 6.45 6.73
CA ALA A 128 17.40 7.69 6.13
C ALA A 128 17.87 7.49 4.67
N TYR A 129 17.84 6.25 4.18
CA TYR A 129 18.23 5.85 2.84
C TYR A 129 16.98 5.45 2.07
N LYS A 130 16.87 5.84 0.79
CA LYS A 130 15.80 5.36 -0.10
C LYS A 130 16.00 3.86 -0.40
N ARG A 131 15.62 2.99 0.55
CA ARG A 131 15.52 1.55 0.32
C ARG A 131 14.09 1.25 -0.13
N SER A 132 13.96 0.81 -1.37
CA SER A 132 12.73 0.20 -1.86
C SER A 132 12.86 -1.31 -1.72
N LEU A 133 11.76 -1.97 -1.38
CA LEU A 133 11.66 -3.40 -1.65
C LEU A 133 11.55 -3.53 -3.17
N LEU A 134 12.71 -3.72 -3.79
CA LEU A 134 12.90 -3.91 -5.23
C LEU A 134 12.38 -5.28 -5.63
N PHE A 135 11.08 -5.52 -5.44
CA PHE A 135 10.43 -6.60 -6.15
C PHE A 135 9.73 -6.09 -7.39
N GLN A 136 10.23 -6.59 -8.52
CA GLN A 136 9.54 -6.50 -9.77
C GLN A 136 8.33 -7.42 -9.67
N VAL A 137 7.14 -6.81 -9.63
CA VAL A 137 5.91 -7.53 -9.92
C VAL A 137 5.90 -7.66 -11.43
N GLU A 138 6.06 -8.87 -11.93
CA GLU A 138 5.84 -9.11 -13.35
C GLU A 138 4.38 -8.72 -13.66
N ASN A 139 4.14 -8.03 -14.77
CA ASN A 139 2.77 -7.72 -15.24
C ASN A 139 1.99 -8.98 -15.66
N GLN A 140 2.46 -10.15 -15.25
CA GLN A 140 1.91 -11.45 -15.56
C GLN A 140 1.69 -12.19 -14.26
N ILE A 141 0.48 -12.70 -14.10
CA ILE A 141 0.13 -13.64 -13.05
C ILE A 141 0.11 -15.00 -13.70
N HIS A 142 0.87 -15.93 -13.14
CA HIS A 142 0.90 -17.28 -13.66
C HIS A 142 -0.29 -18.05 -13.12
N HIS A 143 -1.16 -18.47 -14.02
CA HIS A 143 -2.32 -19.27 -13.68
C HIS A 143 -1.97 -20.75 -13.66
N VAL A 144 -2.34 -21.44 -12.59
CA VAL A 144 -2.20 -22.89 -12.46
C VAL A 144 -3.58 -23.47 -12.15
N SER A 145 -4.09 -24.30 -13.05
CA SER A 145 -5.32 -25.05 -12.82
C SER A 145 -5.00 -26.39 -12.18
N MET A 146 -5.61 -26.70 -11.04
CA MET A 146 -5.41 -27.94 -10.31
C MET A 146 -6.73 -28.66 -10.08
N SER A 147 -6.77 -29.98 -10.20
CA SER A 147 -7.99 -30.75 -9.89
C SER A 147 -8.34 -30.62 -8.41
N ARG A 148 -9.61 -30.36 -8.10
CA ARG A 148 -10.08 -30.27 -6.70
C ARG A 148 -9.93 -31.59 -5.97
N LYS A 149 -10.13 -32.69 -6.69
CA LYS A 149 -9.95 -34.06 -6.18
C LYS A 149 -8.51 -34.28 -5.72
N ASP A 150 -7.53 -33.86 -6.53
CA ASP A 150 -6.11 -34.01 -6.20
C ASP A 150 -5.72 -33.25 -4.93
N PHE A 151 -6.44 -32.16 -4.64
CA PHE A 151 -6.25 -31.36 -3.43
C PHE A 151 -6.96 -31.97 -2.21
N GLN A 152 -8.22 -32.40 -2.36
CA GLN A 152 -9.02 -32.98 -1.28
C GLN A 152 -8.48 -34.35 -0.82
N GLU A 153 -7.84 -35.10 -1.70
CA GLU A 153 -7.19 -36.37 -1.37
C GLU A 153 -5.88 -36.18 -0.56
N LYS A 154 -5.36 -34.94 -0.46
CA LYS A 154 -4.21 -34.66 0.41
C LYS A 154 -4.66 -34.56 1.85
N THR A 155 -4.09 -35.41 2.70
CA THR A 155 -4.46 -35.53 4.12
C THR A 155 -3.72 -34.53 5.02
N THR A 156 -2.68 -33.88 4.51
CA THR A 156 -1.88 -32.90 5.27
C THR A 156 -1.56 -31.66 4.45
N ASP A 157 -1.42 -30.51 5.13
CA ASP A 157 -0.97 -29.26 4.52
C ASP A 157 0.38 -29.43 3.80
N LYS A 158 1.27 -30.24 4.37
CA LYS A 158 2.57 -30.55 3.76
C LYS A 158 2.46 -31.20 2.38
N ASP A 159 1.44 -32.03 2.16
CA ASP A 159 1.22 -32.68 0.87
C ASP A 159 0.60 -31.72 -0.15
N VAL A 160 -0.26 -30.81 0.31
CA VAL A 160 -0.75 -29.68 -0.49
C VAL A 160 0.42 -28.81 -0.96
N PHE A 161 1.28 -28.37 -0.04
CA PHE A 161 2.45 -27.54 -0.37
C PHE A 161 3.40 -28.27 -1.33
N ARG A 162 3.63 -29.57 -1.13
CA ARG A 162 4.48 -30.37 -2.03
C ARG A 162 3.91 -30.39 -3.45
N GLU A 163 2.59 -30.51 -3.60
CA GLU A 163 1.96 -30.53 -4.92
C GLU A 163 2.00 -29.14 -5.58
N ILE A 164 1.66 -28.07 -4.85
CA ILE A 164 1.82 -26.69 -5.33
C ILE A 164 3.25 -26.46 -5.80
N TYR A 165 4.23 -26.84 -4.99
CA TYR A 165 5.64 -26.72 -5.33
C TYR A 165 6.00 -27.54 -6.58
N ARG A 166 5.52 -28.78 -6.69
CA ARG A 166 5.74 -29.62 -7.87
C ARG A 166 5.23 -28.93 -9.14
N GLN A 167 4.01 -28.39 -9.11
CA GLN A 167 3.44 -27.63 -10.24
C GLN A 167 4.30 -26.41 -10.59
N ILE A 168 4.67 -25.61 -9.59
CA ILE A 168 5.52 -24.43 -9.81
C ILE A 168 6.88 -24.81 -10.39
N TYR A 169 7.47 -25.92 -9.95
CA TYR A 169 8.76 -26.41 -10.46
C TYR A 169 8.70 -26.93 -11.88
N THR A 170 7.54 -27.42 -12.32
CA THR A 170 7.34 -27.81 -13.73
C THR A 170 7.16 -26.62 -14.66
N MET A 171 6.92 -25.42 -14.12
CA MET A 171 6.83 -24.22 -14.93
C MET A 171 8.23 -23.64 -15.15
N ASP A 172 8.52 -23.15 -16.36
CA ASP A 172 9.80 -22.47 -16.68
C ASP A 172 10.09 -21.26 -15.79
N ILE A 173 9.08 -20.79 -15.04
CA ILE A 173 9.19 -19.71 -14.07
C ILE A 173 9.91 -20.12 -12.77
N ALA A 174 10.29 -21.38 -12.62
CA ALA A 174 10.90 -21.86 -11.39
C ALA A 174 12.32 -21.32 -11.18
N GLN A 175 13.03 -20.98 -12.26
CA GLN A 175 14.49 -20.81 -12.29
C GLN A 175 14.98 -19.39 -11.93
N ASP A 176 14.16 -18.35 -12.19
CA ASP A 176 14.64 -16.95 -12.12
C ASP A 176 14.07 -16.12 -10.96
N ALA A 177 13.02 -16.60 -10.28
CA ALA A 177 12.36 -15.83 -9.23
C ALA A 177 12.96 -16.09 -7.85
N THR A 178 13.27 -15.01 -7.13
CA THR A 178 13.75 -15.11 -5.74
C THR A 178 12.61 -15.42 -4.78
N ILE A 179 11.39 -14.93 -5.06
CA ILE A 179 10.22 -15.14 -4.21
C ILE A 179 8.96 -15.45 -5.07
N LYS A 180 8.18 -16.44 -4.64
CA LYS A 180 6.93 -16.85 -5.29
C LYS A 180 5.78 -16.67 -4.31
N LEU A 181 4.77 -15.90 -4.70
CA LEU A 181 3.55 -15.69 -3.96
C LEU A 181 2.42 -16.41 -4.65
N VAL A 182 2.01 -17.52 -4.07
CA VAL A 182 0.90 -18.33 -4.51
C VAL A 182 -0.36 -17.81 -3.86
N ILE A 183 -1.36 -17.49 -4.67
CA ILE A 183 -2.64 -16.99 -4.21
C ILE A 183 -3.69 -18.03 -4.55
N ASN A 184 -4.47 -18.44 -3.56
CA ASN A 184 -5.58 -19.36 -3.76
C ASN A 184 -6.85 -18.78 -3.12
N SER A 185 -7.93 -18.76 -3.88
CA SER A 185 -9.24 -18.24 -3.47
C SER A 185 -10.17 -19.30 -2.87
N SER A 186 -9.82 -20.57 -3.00
CA SER A 186 -10.80 -21.66 -2.97
C SER A 186 -10.35 -22.84 -2.08
N ILE A 187 -9.27 -22.68 -1.32
CA ILE A 187 -8.84 -23.65 -0.32
C ILE A 187 -9.64 -23.43 0.96
N SER A 188 -10.13 -24.53 1.55
CA SER A 188 -10.85 -24.57 2.84
C SER A 188 -10.38 -23.50 3.84
N PRO A 189 -11.31 -22.80 4.54
CA PRO A 189 -10.99 -21.81 5.57
C PRO A 189 -10.06 -22.33 6.69
N SER A 190 -9.94 -23.65 6.84
CA SER A 190 -9.06 -24.32 7.80
C SER A 190 -7.57 -24.24 7.44
N LEU A 191 -7.22 -23.88 6.21
CA LEU A 191 -5.84 -23.70 5.73
C LEU A 191 -5.47 -22.21 5.79
N THR A 192 -5.57 -21.59 6.97
CA THR A 192 -5.02 -20.26 7.24
C THR A 192 -3.55 -20.40 7.58
N PHE A 193 -2.68 -20.50 6.58
CA PHE A 193 -1.24 -20.52 6.81
C PHE A 193 -0.48 -19.75 5.74
N ALA A 194 0.19 -18.67 6.12
CA ALA A 194 1.45 -18.30 5.47
C ALA A 194 2.54 -19.23 6.00
N SER A 195 2.68 -20.40 5.37
CA SER A 195 3.87 -21.20 5.57
C SER A 195 4.89 -20.82 4.50
N THR A 196 6.11 -20.49 4.94
CA THR A 196 7.23 -20.23 4.05
C THR A 196 7.95 -21.54 3.77
N PHE A 197 7.96 -21.97 2.50
CA PHE A 197 8.78 -23.10 2.08
C PHE A 197 9.64 -22.70 0.88
N LYS A 198 10.95 -22.59 1.09
CA LYS A 198 11.93 -22.29 0.03
C LYS A 198 11.53 -21.09 -0.86
N ASN A 199 11.22 -19.96 -0.22
CA ASN A 199 10.77 -18.71 -0.85
C ASN A 199 9.41 -18.77 -1.57
N VAL A 200 8.62 -19.82 -1.34
CA VAL A 200 7.21 -19.87 -1.74
C VAL A 200 6.35 -19.52 -0.53
N ILE A 201 5.42 -18.59 -0.71
CA ILE A 201 4.35 -18.30 0.24
C ILE A 201 3.04 -18.59 -0.43
N VAL A 202 2.17 -19.31 0.28
CA VAL A 202 0.78 -19.48 -0.11
C VAL A 202 -0.06 -18.52 0.72
N LEU A 203 -0.64 -17.53 0.07
CA LEU A 203 -1.71 -16.72 0.61
C LEU A 203 -3.02 -17.42 0.29
N ASN A 204 -3.63 -18.01 1.31
CA ASN A 204 -5.03 -18.39 1.23
C ASN A 204 -5.86 -17.15 1.52
N LEU A 205 -6.41 -16.56 0.47
CA LEU A 205 -7.18 -15.33 0.61
C LEU A 205 -8.66 -15.72 0.72
N PRO A 206 -9.30 -15.46 1.88
CA PRO A 206 -10.70 -15.81 2.09
C PRO A 206 -11.63 -15.13 1.06
N GLU A 207 -12.83 -15.69 0.85
CA GLU A 207 -13.78 -15.25 -0.18
C GLU A 207 -14.09 -13.74 -0.18
N HIS A 208 -13.96 -13.04 0.95
CA HIS A 208 -14.15 -11.59 0.98
C HIS A 208 -13.12 -10.79 0.17
N PHE A 209 -12.01 -11.42 -0.24
CA PHE A 209 -11.05 -10.85 -1.19
C PHE A 209 -11.56 -10.79 -2.63
N LEU A 210 -12.67 -11.47 -2.96
CA LEU A 210 -13.32 -11.38 -4.29
C LEU A 210 -13.79 -9.94 -4.61
N HIS A 211 -13.97 -9.11 -3.58
CA HIS A 211 -14.39 -7.71 -3.72
C HIS A 211 -13.24 -6.72 -3.80
N LEU A 212 -12.00 -7.20 -3.94
CA LEU A 212 -10.86 -6.32 -4.16
C LEU A 212 -11.00 -5.53 -5.47
N PRO A 213 -10.46 -4.31 -5.53
CA PRO A 213 -10.47 -3.53 -6.76
C PRO A 213 -9.51 -4.09 -7.80
N SER A 214 -9.99 -4.23 -9.03
CA SER A 214 -9.22 -4.64 -10.21
C SER A 214 -8.52 -3.49 -10.92
N SER A 215 -8.86 -2.26 -10.55
CA SER A 215 -8.33 -1.03 -11.13
C SER A 215 -8.30 0.08 -10.09
N PHE A 216 -7.61 1.17 -10.42
CA PHE A 216 -7.63 2.38 -9.58
C PHE A 216 -9.04 2.98 -9.46
N ASP A 217 -9.87 2.90 -10.50
CA ASP A 217 -11.26 3.37 -10.47
C ASP A 217 -12.09 2.59 -9.44
N GLU A 218 -12.02 1.26 -9.49
CA GLU A 218 -12.73 0.40 -8.53
C GLU A 218 -12.19 0.60 -7.11
N PHE A 219 -10.88 0.86 -6.97
CA PHE A 219 -10.28 1.17 -5.67
C PHE A 219 -10.83 2.46 -5.11
N TYR A 220 -10.84 3.53 -5.90
CA TYR A 220 -11.40 4.81 -5.50
C TYR A 220 -12.88 4.67 -5.08
N GLU A 221 -13.71 4.01 -5.88
CA GLU A 221 -15.13 3.78 -5.55
C GLU A 221 -15.28 2.97 -4.25
N ASN A 222 -14.48 1.93 -4.06
CA ASN A 222 -14.51 1.13 -2.82
C ASN A 222 -14.03 1.94 -1.61
N VAL A 223 -13.07 2.86 -1.79
CA VAL A 223 -12.57 3.76 -0.74
C VAL A 223 -13.63 4.80 -0.36
N MET A 224 -14.42 5.28 -1.31
CA MET A 224 -15.43 6.32 -1.09
C MET A 224 -16.81 5.78 -0.67
N THR A 225 -16.98 4.45 -0.60
CA THR A 225 -18.24 3.81 -0.21
C THR A 225 -18.11 3.01 1.09
N ASP A 226 -19.22 2.50 1.61
CA ASP A 226 -19.27 1.70 2.85
C ASP A 226 -18.50 0.37 2.80
N LYS A 227 -17.86 0.04 1.67
CA LYS A 227 -17.04 -1.18 1.50
C LYS A 227 -15.60 -1.03 2.02
N VAL A 228 -15.27 0.13 2.56
CA VAL A 228 -13.94 0.51 3.04
C VAL A 228 -13.34 -0.51 4.03
N ASP A 229 -14.17 -1.05 4.92
CA ASP A 229 -13.70 -1.92 5.99
C ASP A 229 -13.24 -3.28 5.48
N THR A 230 -14.00 -3.87 4.57
CA THR A 230 -13.62 -5.12 3.91
C THR A 230 -12.35 -4.94 3.09
N LEU A 231 -12.23 -3.81 2.38
CA LEU A 231 -11.05 -3.50 1.60
C LEU A 231 -9.80 -3.38 2.48
N PHE A 232 -9.86 -2.64 3.58
CA PHE A 232 -8.71 -2.47 4.47
C PHE A 232 -8.36 -3.69 5.28
N TYR A 233 -9.38 -4.47 5.68
CA TYR A 233 -9.13 -5.77 6.27
C TYR A 233 -8.30 -6.63 5.31
N SER A 234 -8.71 -6.67 4.04
CA SER A 234 -8.06 -7.47 3.01
C SER A 234 -6.64 -6.98 2.71
N ILE A 235 -6.45 -5.68 2.52
CA ILE A 235 -5.13 -5.09 2.27
C ILE A 235 -4.22 -5.26 3.50
N GLY A 236 -4.74 -5.02 4.70
CA GLY A 236 -3.98 -5.15 5.96
C GLY A 236 -3.52 -6.59 6.20
N ALA A 237 -4.40 -7.57 5.99
CA ALA A 237 -4.03 -8.98 6.06
C ALA A 237 -2.99 -9.35 5.00
N TYR A 238 -3.16 -8.91 3.75
CA TYR A 238 -2.15 -9.13 2.70
C TYR A 238 -0.79 -8.55 3.08
N LEU A 239 -0.76 -7.33 3.61
CA LEU A 239 0.47 -6.67 4.06
C LEU A 239 1.12 -7.39 5.25
N HIS A 240 0.33 -7.92 6.18
CA HIS A 240 0.80 -8.70 7.32
C HIS A 240 1.54 -9.97 6.85
N GLU A 241 0.90 -10.76 5.99
CA GLU A 241 1.51 -11.98 5.47
C GLU A 241 2.74 -11.68 4.60
N LEU A 242 2.72 -10.57 3.85
CA LEU A 242 3.90 -10.11 3.13
C LEU A 242 5.02 -9.66 4.08
N GLY A 243 4.72 -9.20 5.29
CA GLY A 243 5.75 -8.92 6.29
C GLY A 243 6.47 -10.18 6.74
N HIS A 244 5.75 -11.28 6.95
CA HIS A 244 6.37 -12.58 7.25
C HIS A 244 7.28 -13.08 6.12
N LEU A 245 6.95 -12.77 4.86
CA LEU A 245 7.83 -13.05 3.72
C LEU A 245 9.19 -12.39 3.85
N PHE A 246 9.20 -11.15 4.34
CA PHE A 246 10.41 -10.38 4.54
C PHE A 246 11.10 -10.69 5.87
N GLY A 247 10.70 -11.76 6.54
CA GLY A 247 11.29 -12.21 7.80
C GLY A 247 10.92 -11.32 8.98
N LEU A 248 9.79 -10.61 8.92
CA LEU A 248 9.27 -9.86 10.06
C LEU A 248 8.48 -10.81 10.97
N ASP A 249 8.89 -10.89 12.23
CA ASP A 249 8.13 -11.56 13.28
C ASP A 249 6.94 -10.70 13.74
N HIS A 250 6.01 -11.33 14.46
CA HIS A 250 4.95 -10.58 15.12
C HIS A 250 5.52 -9.56 16.10
N GLY A 251 5.02 -8.33 16.04
CA GLY A 251 5.39 -7.29 16.99
C GLY A 251 4.69 -7.51 18.34
N ASN A 252 5.42 -7.33 19.44
CA ASN A 252 4.85 -7.42 20.81
C ASN A 252 3.85 -6.30 21.13
N ASN A 253 3.78 -5.25 20.29
CA ASN A 253 2.89 -4.12 20.49
C ASN A 253 1.53 -4.40 19.85
N GLN A 254 0.56 -4.77 20.68
CA GLN A 254 -0.80 -5.20 20.28
C GLN A 254 -1.62 -4.14 19.52
N PHE A 255 -1.17 -2.88 19.47
CA PHE A 255 -2.01 -1.75 19.10
C PHE A 255 -1.56 -0.92 17.89
N SER A 256 -0.45 -1.21 17.21
CA SER A 256 0.04 -0.22 16.22
C SER A 256 1.03 -0.71 15.17
N THR A 257 1.10 -2.01 14.88
CA THR A 257 1.97 -2.47 13.79
C THR A 257 1.23 -3.36 12.81
N ILE A 258 1.65 -3.30 11.56
CA ILE A 258 1.19 -4.19 10.49
C ILE A 258 1.44 -5.66 10.84
N MET A 259 2.47 -5.91 11.64
CA MET A 259 2.84 -7.22 12.19
C MET A 259 2.21 -7.51 13.56
N SER A 260 1.16 -6.80 13.97
CA SER A 260 0.43 -7.14 15.20
C SER A 260 -0.29 -8.47 15.03
N SER A 261 -0.21 -9.35 16.03
CA SER A 261 -0.96 -10.63 16.06
C SER A 261 -2.46 -10.46 16.32
N SER A 262 -2.89 -9.24 16.68
CA SER A 262 -4.29 -8.86 16.86
C SER A 262 -4.87 -8.23 15.58
N LYS A 263 -6.15 -7.83 15.60
CA LYS A 263 -6.79 -7.01 14.54
C LYS A 263 -6.11 -5.64 14.30
N GLY A 264 -4.98 -5.33 14.95
CA GLY A 264 -4.23 -4.09 14.79
C GLY A 264 -3.81 -3.80 13.34
N TYR A 265 -3.68 -4.79 12.45
CA TYR A 265 -3.43 -4.52 11.02
C TYR A 265 -4.62 -3.81 10.33
N VAL A 266 -5.85 -3.97 10.83
CA VAL A 266 -7.06 -3.34 10.29
C VAL A 266 -7.09 -1.85 10.63
N ASP A 267 -6.86 -1.52 11.90
CA ASP A 267 -6.84 -0.13 12.39
C ASP A 267 -5.70 0.66 11.75
N ASN A 268 -4.53 0.03 11.58
CA ASN A 268 -3.42 0.65 10.85
C ASN A 268 -3.71 0.78 9.36
N GLY A 269 -4.43 -0.17 8.74
CA GLY A 269 -4.89 -0.05 7.36
C GLY A 269 -5.65 1.26 7.15
N ARG A 270 -6.59 1.59 8.03
CA ARG A 270 -7.33 2.87 7.96
C ARG A 270 -6.40 4.08 8.06
N ASP A 271 -5.46 4.12 8.99
CA ASP A 271 -4.50 5.24 9.09
C ASP A 271 -3.53 5.30 7.89
N PHE A 272 -3.22 4.14 7.31
CA PHE A 272 -2.44 4.04 6.08
C PHE A 272 -3.16 4.57 4.87
N PHE A 273 -4.49 4.53 4.82
CA PHE A 273 -5.27 4.96 3.64
C PHE A 273 -6.00 6.29 3.81
N PHE A 274 -6.30 6.70 5.03
CA PHE A 274 -7.06 7.92 5.31
C PHE A 274 -6.31 8.92 6.17
N VAL A 275 -6.73 10.19 6.03
CA VAL A 275 -6.51 11.19 7.08
C VAL A 275 -7.53 10.88 8.18
N THR A 276 -7.07 10.34 9.30
CA THR A 276 -7.91 10.22 10.49
C THR A 276 -7.69 11.45 11.38
N PRO A 277 -8.65 11.84 12.24
CA PRO A 277 -8.43 12.87 13.27
C PRO A 277 -7.24 12.54 14.20
N ARG A 278 -6.87 11.26 14.32
CA ARG A 278 -5.64 10.86 15.02
C ARG A 278 -4.40 11.29 14.23
N PHE A 279 -4.41 11.16 12.91
CA PHE A 279 -3.31 11.57 12.03
C PHE A 279 -3.08 13.09 12.03
N SER A 280 -4.14 13.91 12.04
CA SER A 280 -4.04 15.38 12.09
C SER A 280 -3.36 15.87 13.38
N SER A 281 -3.67 15.23 14.51
CA SER A 281 -3.03 15.52 15.80
C SER A 281 -1.52 15.25 15.82
N ILE A 282 -1.05 14.26 15.06
CA ILE A 282 0.38 13.90 14.99
C ILE A 282 1.17 14.95 14.21
N ILE A 283 0.60 15.47 13.11
CA ILE A 283 1.29 16.40 12.21
C ILE A 283 1.31 17.83 12.77
N PHE A 284 0.25 18.27 13.45
CA PHE A 284 0.05 19.68 13.82
C PHE A 284 0.01 19.97 15.33
N ASN A 285 0.83 19.26 16.11
CA ASN A 285 0.85 19.42 17.57
C ASN A 285 1.32 20.80 18.10
N ARG A 286 1.68 21.77 17.23
CA ARG A 286 2.04 23.13 17.63
C ARG A 286 1.55 24.16 16.61
N GLN A 287 0.96 25.24 17.07
CA GLN A 287 0.86 26.49 16.29
C GLN A 287 2.08 27.35 16.62
N CYS A 288 2.66 28.08 15.65
CA CYS A 288 3.66 29.08 16.00
C CYS A 288 2.99 30.11 16.90
N SER A 289 3.56 30.37 18.08
CA SER A 289 3.10 31.45 18.95
C SER A 289 3.15 32.83 18.28
N CYS A 290 3.99 32.96 17.24
CA CYS A 290 4.24 34.18 16.48
C CYS A 290 3.15 34.52 15.45
N CYS A 291 2.73 33.55 14.64
CA CYS A 291 1.84 33.76 13.50
C CYS A 291 0.54 32.94 13.58
N LYS A 292 0.37 32.12 14.62
CA LYS A 292 -0.71 31.12 14.75
C LYS A 292 -0.78 30.11 13.59
N GLU A 293 0.20 30.11 12.69
CA GLU A 293 0.28 29.12 11.61
C GLU A 293 0.58 27.74 12.21
N PRO A 294 -0.06 26.69 11.69
CA PRO A 294 0.22 25.32 12.10
C PRO A 294 1.67 24.97 11.76
N VAL A 295 2.44 24.52 12.76
CA VAL A 295 3.80 23.99 12.58
C VAL A 295 3.66 22.53 12.20
N ILE A 296 4.08 22.21 10.98
CA ILE A 296 4.15 20.83 10.49
C ILE A 296 5.34 20.14 11.19
N ASN A 297 5.06 19.28 12.17
CA ASN A 297 6.04 18.32 12.64
C ASN A 297 6.05 17.14 11.67
N THR A 298 6.95 17.18 10.69
CA THR A 298 7.08 16.15 9.65
C THR A 298 7.76 14.86 10.11
N SER A 299 8.06 14.68 11.40
CA SER A 299 8.63 13.43 11.89
C SER A 299 7.92 12.87 13.12
N SER A 300 7.26 11.74 12.91
CA SER A 300 7.20 10.67 13.88
C SER A 300 8.09 9.54 13.35
N THR A 301 9.37 9.56 13.70
CA THR A 301 10.24 8.40 13.46
C THR A 301 10.00 7.41 14.60
N TYR A 302 9.37 6.28 14.29
CA TYR A 302 9.32 5.13 15.19
C TYR A 302 10.65 4.37 15.07
N ALA A 303 11.65 4.76 15.84
CA ALA A 303 12.85 3.95 16.05
C ALA A 303 12.78 3.33 17.46
N ASN A 304 12.71 2.00 17.55
CA ASN A 304 12.77 1.24 18.80
C ASN A 304 11.75 1.66 19.89
N GLY A 305 10.53 2.06 19.52
CA GLY A 305 9.52 2.47 20.50
C GLY A 305 9.83 3.78 21.23
N LEU A 306 10.81 4.58 20.76
CA LEU A 306 11.14 5.89 21.30
C LEU A 306 10.97 6.97 20.22
N LEU A 307 10.19 7.98 20.58
CA LEU A 307 9.79 9.09 19.71
C LEU A 307 10.96 10.07 19.57
N VAL A 308 11.71 9.99 18.47
CA VAL A 308 12.77 10.96 18.15
C VAL A 308 12.18 12.09 17.31
N LYS A 309 12.26 13.32 17.82
CA LYS A 309 11.66 14.52 17.21
C LYS A 309 12.62 15.23 16.25
N GLN A 310 12.15 15.50 15.04
CA GLN A 310 12.71 16.46 14.10
C GLN A 310 11.61 17.42 13.63
N SER A 311 11.76 18.71 13.94
CA SER A 311 10.81 19.75 13.53
C SER A 311 11.28 20.41 12.23
N ILE A 312 10.44 20.41 11.19
CA ILE A 312 10.67 21.22 10.00
C ILE A 312 9.94 22.55 10.19
N HIS A 313 10.70 23.62 10.38
CA HIS A 313 10.16 24.97 10.29
C HIS A 313 10.00 25.31 8.80
N LEU A 314 8.75 25.36 8.32
CA LEU A 314 8.45 26.08 7.09
C LEU A 314 8.83 27.55 7.34
N LYS A 315 9.95 28.00 6.75
CA LYS A 315 10.35 29.41 6.79
C LYS A 315 9.39 30.22 5.91
N SER A 316 8.20 30.52 6.40
CA SER A 316 7.61 31.83 6.12
C SER A 316 8.33 32.82 7.04
N SER A 317 8.80 33.92 6.49
CA SER A 317 9.64 34.90 7.19
C SER A 317 8.87 35.60 8.31
N CYS A 318 8.76 34.99 9.49
CA CYS A 318 8.49 35.73 10.71
C CYS A 318 9.77 36.49 11.09
N LYS A 319 10.03 37.61 10.41
CA LYS A 319 10.94 38.63 10.92
C LYS A 319 10.27 39.19 12.18
N SER A 320 10.66 38.71 13.35
CA SER A 320 10.43 39.44 14.59
C SER A 320 11.09 40.80 14.43
N GLY A 321 10.27 41.83 14.17
CA GLY A 321 10.67 43.20 14.38
C GLY A 321 11.19 43.32 15.81
N LYS A 322 12.35 43.95 15.96
CA LYS A 322 12.88 44.37 17.26
C LYS A 322 11.77 45.10 18.01
N ALA A 323 11.47 44.66 19.22
CA ALA A 323 10.85 45.50 20.22
C ALA A 323 11.99 46.13 21.05
N GLU A 324 11.78 47.41 21.35
CA GLU A 324 12.63 48.47 21.92
C GLU A 324 13.74 48.07 22.90
#